data_AF-A0A7X7I8P2-F1
#
_entry.id   AF-A0A7X7I8P2-F1
#
_cell.length_a   1.000
_cell.length_b   1.000
_cell.length_c   1.000
_cell.angle_alpha   90.00
_cell.angle_beta   90.00
_cell.angle_gamma   90.00
#
_symmetry.space_group_name_H-M   'P 1'
#
loop_
_entity.id
_entity.type
_entity.pdbx_description
1 polymer ?
#
loop_
_entity_poly.entity_id
_entity_poly.type
_entity_poly.pdbx_seq_one_letter_code
_entity_poly.pdbx_strand_id
1 'polypeptide(L)'
;DVRNWFVFAASERWMEDNTEHEHYTDSGGKSGGQKEKLAYTVLAASLAYQFGLEWGEIRSRSFRFVVIDEAFGRGSDESTRFGLELFKKLNLQLLIVTPLQKIHIIEPYVASVGFVYNPDGKESLLRNLTIEEYRAEKEAIAR
;
A
#
# COMPACT_ATOMS: atom_id res chain seq x y z
N ASP A 1 3.49 -11.88 -21.36
CA ASP A 1 3.46 -13.33 -21.59
C ASP A 1 3.03 -14.01 -20.30
N VAL A 2 1.86 -14.65 -20.26
CA VAL A 2 1.30 -15.32 -19.07
C VAL A 2 2.05 -16.62 -18.69
N ARG A 3 3.10 -16.98 -19.43
CA ARG A 3 3.85 -18.23 -19.26
C ARG A 3 5.01 -18.16 -18.24
N ASN A 4 5.31 -16.99 -17.69
CA ASN A 4 6.37 -16.84 -16.68
C ASN A 4 5.75 -16.71 -15.29
N TRP A 5 5.54 -17.85 -14.64
CA TRP A 5 5.08 -17.90 -13.24
C TRP A 5 6.31 -17.84 -12.33
N PHE A 6 6.45 -16.76 -11.57
CA PHE A 6 7.54 -16.59 -10.61
C PHE A 6 7.02 -16.83 -9.20
N VAL A 7 7.69 -17.74 -8.48
CA VAL A 7 7.45 -17.95 -7.05
C VAL A 7 8.48 -17.13 -6.30
N PHE A 8 8.02 -16.15 -5.53
CA PHE A 8 8.87 -15.31 -4.70
C PHE A 8 8.88 -15.82 -3.27
N ALA A 9 10.06 -15.80 -2.65
CA ALA A 9 10.23 -16.03 -1.22
C ALA A 9 10.98 -14.84 -0.61
N ALA A 10 10.63 -14.47 0.62
CA ALA A 10 11.35 -13.46 1.39
C ALA A 10 11.89 -14.08 2.69
N SER A 11 13.10 -13.69 3.08
CA SER A 11 13.72 -14.08 4.36
C SER A 11 13.94 -12.80 5.16
N GLU A 12 13.22 -12.65 6.26
CA GLU A 12 13.49 -11.60 7.25
C GLU A 12 14.61 -12.07 8.16
N ARG A 13 15.62 -11.22 8.34
CA ARG A 13 16.82 -11.55 9.13
C ARG A 13 17.11 -10.45 10.13
N TRP A 14 17.60 -10.83 11.30
CA TRP A 14 18.09 -9.89 12.29
C TRP A 14 19.34 -9.18 11.77
N MET A 15 19.38 -7.85 11.91
CA MET A 15 20.53 -7.06 11.43
C MET A 15 21.81 -7.34 12.22
N GLU A 16 21.69 -7.78 13.48
CA GLU A 16 22.81 -7.96 14.41
C GLU A 16 23.65 -9.19 14.09
N ASP A 17 23.02 -10.30 13.70
CA ASP A 17 23.68 -11.59 13.49
C ASP A 17 23.32 -12.27 12.16
N ASN A 18 22.49 -11.61 11.34
CA ASN A 18 21.98 -12.12 10.06
C ASN A 18 21.23 -13.45 10.21
N THR A 19 20.78 -13.80 11.42
CA THR A 19 20.00 -15.01 11.66
C THR A 19 18.61 -14.84 11.07
N GLU A 20 18.10 -15.91 10.47
CA GLU A 20 16.78 -15.92 9.88
C GLU A 20 15.72 -15.86 10.97
N HIS A 21 14.99 -14.75 10.98
CA HIS A 21 13.88 -14.52 11.90
C HIS A 21 12.61 -15.17 11.36
N GLU A 22 12.30 -14.94 10.08
CA GLU A 22 11.09 -15.43 9.44
C GLU A 22 11.35 -15.75 7.95
N HIS A 23 11.00 -16.97 7.53
CA HIS A 23 11.09 -17.39 6.13
C HIS A 23 9.70 -17.47 5.50
N TYR A 24 9.48 -16.77 4.40
CA TYR A 24 8.17 -16.61 3.78
C TYR A 24 8.15 -17.26 2.38
N THR A 25 7.71 -18.52 2.33
CA THR A 25 7.56 -19.32 1.10
C THR A 25 6.09 -19.57 0.82
N ASP A 26 5.53 -18.83 -0.15
CA ASP A 26 4.14 -18.95 -0.59
C ASP A 26 3.07 -18.72 0.50
N SER A 27 1.88 -18.34 0.06
CA SER A 27 0.69 -18.04 0.85
C SER A 27 0.12 -19.24 1.64
N GLY A 28 0.73 -20.43 1.57
CA GLY A 28 0.24 -21.68 2.14
C GLY A 28 0.77 -21.98 3.55
N GLY A 29 0.40 -21.20 4.57
CA GLY A 29 0.64 -21.62 5.97
C GLY A 29 0.70 -20.56 7.07
N LYS A 30 0.70 -19.26 6.75
CA LYS A 30 0.89 -18.18 7.74
C LYS A 30 -0.40 -17.44 8.13
N SER A 31 -0.37 -16.69 9.24
CA SER A 31 -1.49 -15.84 9.67
C SER A 31 -1.79 -14.74 8.64
N GLY A 32 -3.03 -14.25 8.58
CA GLY A 32 -3.46 -13.26 7.57
C GLY A 32 -2.55 -12.03 7.49
N GLY A 33 -2.11 -11.51 8.64
CA GLY A 33 -1.20 -10.36 8.70
C GLY A 33 0.22 -10.63 8.19
N GLN A 34 0.73 -11.86 8.37
CA GLN A 34 2.05 -12.25 7.84
C GLN A 34 2.05 -12.44 6.32
N LYS A 35 0.94 -12.94 5.75
CA LYS A 35 0.80 -13.06 4.28
C LYS A 35 0.80 -11.69 3.60
N GLU A 36 0.19 -10.70 4.24
CA GLU A 36 0.17 -9.34 3.71
C GLU A 36 1.52 -8.63 3.83
N LYS A 37 2.22 -8.74 4.97
CA LYS A 37 3.58 -8.18 5.13
C LYS A 37 4.53 -8.74 4.06
N LEU A 38 4.41 -10.05 3.77
CA LEU A 38 5.14 -10.69 2.67
C LEU A 38 4.76 -10.11 1.31
N ALA A 39 3.46 -9.99 1.01
CA ALA A 39 2.99 -9.48 -0.28
C ALA A 39 3.51 -8.06 -0.55
N TYR A 40 3.48 -7.17 0.44
CA TYR A 40 4.02 -5.81 0.30
C TYR A 40 5.55 -5.79 0.15
N THR A 41 6.25 -6.69 0.84
CA THR A 41 7.72 -6.81 0.74
C THR A 41 8.13 -7.34 -0.63
N VAL A 42 7.43 -8.36 -1.13
CA VAL A 42 7.62 -8.88 -2.50
C VAL A 42 7.31 -7.79 -3.51
N LEU A 43 6.18 -7.09 -3.38
CA LEU A 43 5.80 -6.02 -4.30
C LEU A 43 6.83 -4.88 -4.29
N ALA A 44 7.33 -4.48 -3.11
CA ALA A 44 8.40 -3.49 -2.98
C ALA A 44 9.72 -3.95 -3.60
N ALA A 45 10.12 -5.20 -3.36
CA ALA A 45 11.34 -5.78 -3.95
C ALA A 45 11.21 -5.89 -5.47
N SER A 46 10.05 -6.30 -5.98
CA SER A 46 9.75 -6.35 -7.42
C SER A 46 9.78 -4.96 -8.05
N LEU A 47 9.23 -3.93 -7.38
CA LEU A 47 9.28 -2.55 -7.86
C LEU A 47 10.72 -1.99 -7.80
N ALA A 48 11.47 -2.27 -6.74
CA ALA A 48 12.88 -1.87 -6.63
C ALA A 48 13.73 -2.50 -7.74
N TYR A 49 13.50 -3.78 -8.02
CA TYR A 49 14.15 -4.51 -9.11
C TYR A 49 13.75 -3.95 -10.49
N GLN A 50 12.47 -3.73 -10.74
CA GLN A 50 11.96 -3.33 -12.06
C GLN A 50 12.24 -1.86 -12.40
N PHE A 51 12.26 -0.98 -11.39
CA PHE A 51 12.54 0.45 -11.59
C PHE A 51 14.00 0.83 -11.39
N GLY A 52 14.89 -0.13 -11.07
CA GLY A 52 16.31 0.13 -10.83
C GLY A 52 16.49 1.23 -9.78
N LEU A 53 15.77 1.11 -8.66
CA LEU A 53 15.74 2.15 -7.62
C LEU A 53 17.10 2.21 -6.91
N GLU A 54 18.06 2.91 -7.52
CA GLU A 54 19.29 3.28 -6.82
C GLU A 54 18.93 4.27 -5.70
N TRP A 55 19.16 3.83 -4.46
CA TRP A 55 18.99 4.64 -3.28
C TRP A 55 19.94 5.85 -3.36
N GLY A 56 19.40 7.03 -3.67
CA GLY A 56 20.16 8.29 -3.67
C GLY A 56 20.19 9.04 -5.00
N GLU A 57 19.68 8.48 -6.10
CA GLU A 57 19.56 9.26 -7.35
C GLU A 57 18.27 10.08 -7.38
N ILE A 58 18.42 11.41 -7.30
CA ILE A 58 17.30 12.36 -7.18
C ILE A 58 16.49 12.50 -8.48
N ARG A 59 16.95 12.04 -9.64
CA ARG A 59 16.18 12.19 -10.90
C ARG A 59 16.46 11.12 -11.94
N SER A 60 15.74 10.01 -11.90
CA SER A 60 15.31 9.37 -13.14
C SER A 60 13.94 9.97 -13.52
N ARG A 61 13.74 10.31 -14.80
CA ARG A 61 12.44 10.73 -15.37
C ARG A 61 11.46 9.54 -15.41
N SER A 62 11.33 8.80 -14.31
CA SER A 62 10.50 7.61 -14.19
C SER A 62 9.17 7.98 -13.53
N PHE A 63 8.08 7.68 -14.25
CA PHE A 63 6.74 7.71 -13.67
C PHE A 63 6.51 6.38 -12.95
N ARG A 64 6.36 6.43 -11.63
CA ARG A 64 6.23 5.27 -10.77
C ARG A 64 4.87 5.31 -10.10
N PHE A 65 3.88 4.66 -10.71
CA PHE A 65 2.50 4.70 -10.26
C PHE A 65 1.98 3.31 -9.96
N VAL A 66 1.34 3.15 -8.81
CA VAL A 66 0.79 1.89 -8.33
C VAL A 66 -0.67 2.10 -7.96
N VAL A 67 -1.54 1.25 -8.51
CA VAL A 67 -2.94 1.15 -8.12
C VAL A 67 -3.10 -0.07 -7.24
N ILE A 68 -3.74 0.10 -6.08
CA ILE A 68 -4.04 -1.00 -5.17
C ILE A 68 -5.56 -1.04 -4.98
N ASP A 69 -6.19 -2.06 -5.55
CA ASP A 69 -7.60 -2.33 -5.34
C ASP A 69 -7.81 -3.18 -4.08
N GLU A 70 -8.92 -2.98 -3.40
CA GLU A 70 -9.25 -3.56 -2.09
C GLU A 70 -8.10 -3.45 -1.07
N ALA A 71 -7.34 -2.37 -1.15
CA ALA A 71 -6.13 -2.22 -0.35
C ALA A 71 -6.45 -2.26 1.14
N PHE A 72 -5.63 -2.97 1.91
CA PHE A 72 -5.67 -2.97 3.37
C PHE A 72 -7.01 -3.45 3.98
N GLY A 73 -7.87 -4.10 3.19
CA GLY A 73 -9.19 -4.56 3.63
C GLY A 73 -9.15 -5.69 4.67
N ARG A 74 -8.10 -6.53 4.65
CA ARG A 74 -7.92 -7.66 5.59
C ARG A 74 -6.74 -7.51 6.54
N GLY A 75 -6.04 -6.38 6.44
CA GLY A 75 -4.81 -6.15 7.15
C GLY A 75 -4.93 -5.54 8.52
N SER A 76 -3.96 -5.86 9.36
CA SER A 76 -3.75 -5.11 10.59
C SER A 76 -3.34 -3.67 10.24
N ASP A 77 -3.66 -2.75 11.14
CA ASP A 77 -3.31 -1.35 10.97
C ASP A 77 -1.78 -1.16 10.93
N GLU A 78 -1.04 -1.99 11.66
CA GLU A 78 0.42 -2.01 11.65
C GLU A 78 0.99 -2.44 10.29
N SER A 79 0.52 -3.55 9.72
CA SER A 79 0.95 -4.02 8.40
C SER A 79 0.62 -3.02 7.31
N THR A 80 -0.54 -2.35 7.43
CA THR A 80 -0.97 -1.29 6.51
C THR A 80 -0.02 -0.09 6.56
N ARG A 81 0.31 0.41 7.77
CA ARG A 81 1.27 1.50 7.95
C ARG A 81 2.64 1.14 7.39
N PHE A 82 3.11 -0.07 7.65
CA PHE A 82 4.38 -0.55 7.11
C PHE A 82 4.41 -0.49 5.57
N GLY A 83 3.36 -0.99 4.90
CA GLY A 83 3.26 -0.94 3.44
C GLY A 83 3.25 0.50 2.90
N LEU A 84 2.49 1.40 3.51
CA LEU A 84 2.41 2.80 3.11
C LEU A 84 3.74 3.56 3.29
N GLU A 85 4.44 3.33 4.41
CA GLU A 85 5.79 3.88 4.63
C GLU A 85 6.81 3.36 3.62
N LEU A 86 6.72 2.09 3.25
CA LEU A 86 7.59 1.50 2.23
C LEU A 86 7.37 2.15 0.87
N PHE A 87 6.11 2.35 0.44
CA PHE A 87 5.82 3.03 -0.82
C PHE A 87 6.29 4.48 -0.86
N LYS A 88 6.16 5.18 0.27
CA LYS A 88 6.71 6.54 0.43
C LYS A 88 8.23 6.57 0.27
N LYS A 89 8.95 5.64 0.91
CA LYS A 89 10.41 5.52 0.80
C LYS A 89 10.87 5.19 -0.63
N LEU A 90 10.08 4.41 -1.36
CA LEU A 90 10.36 4.05 -2.76
C LEU A 90 9.97 5.14 -3.77
N ASN A 91 9.43 6.27 -3.29
CA ASN A 91 8.95 7.40 -4.08
C ASN A 91 7.95 6.96 -5.17
N LEU A 92 6.97 6.16 -4.77
CA LEU A 92 5.89 5.67 -5.63
C LEU A 92 4.66 6.56 -5.45
N GLN A 93 4.03 6.95 -6.56
CA GLN A 93 2.71 7.56 -6.55
C GLN A 93 1.64 6.47 -6.41
N LEU A 94 0.75 6.62 -5.44
CA LEU A 94 -0.27 5.61 -5.12
C LEU A 94 -1.67 6.09 -5.47
N LEU A 95 -2.48 5.19 -6.01
CA LEU A 95 -3.94 5.27 -6.03
C LEU A 95 -4.50 4.06 -5.28
N ILE A 96 -5.18 4.33 -4.17
CA ILE A 96 -5.69 3.30 -3.29
C ILE A 96 -7.22 3.28 -3.38
N VAL A 97 -7.79 2.12 -3.71
CA VAL A 97 -9.23 1.87 -3.65
C VAL A 97 -9.48 0.97 -2.45
N THR A 98 -10.26 1.46 -1.49
CA THR A 98 -10.47 0.76 -0.21
C THR A 98 -11.84 1.11 0.38
N PRO A 99 -12.44 0.23 1.20
CA PRO A 99 -13.62 0.57 1.96
C PRO A 99 -13.40 1.74 2.95
N LEU A 100 -14.46 2.51 3.19
CA LEU A 100 -14.48 3.71 4.06
C LEU A 100 -13.83 3.52 5.43
N GLN A 101 -13.95 2.33 6.03
CA GLN A 101 -13.52 2.04 7.40
C GLN A 101 -12.00 2.21 7.60
N LYS A 102 -11.20 2.04 6.54
CA LYS A 102 -9.73 2.07 6.62
C LYS A 102 -9.13 3.44 6.34
N ILE A 103 -9.96 4.46 6.08
CA ILE A 103 -9.49 5.81 5.72
C ILE A 103 -8.52 6.38 6.75
N HIS A 104 -8.76 6.17 8.06
CA HIS A 104 -7.96 6.75 9.14
C HIS A 104 -6.49 6.29 9.16
N ILE A 105 -6.18 5.10 8.63
CA ILE A 105 -4.79 4.63 8.53
C ILE A 105 -4.09 5.19 7.29
N ILE A 106 -4.84 5.42 6.20
CA ILE A 106 -4.31 5.85 4.90
C ILE A 106 -4.25 7.38 4.79
N GLU A 107 -5.13 8.09 5.52
CA GLU A 107 -5.25 9.55 5.61
C GLU A 107 -3.88 10.27 5.74
N PRO A 108 -2.89 9.79 6.53
CA PRO A 108 -1.60 10.47 6.64
C PRO A 108 -0.69 10.37 5.39
N TYR A 109 -1.02 9.49 4.43
CA TYR A 109 -0.14 9.13 3.31
C TYR A 109 -0.67 9.61 1.95
N VAL A 110 -1.86 10.21 1.91
CA VAL A 110 -2.52 10.64 0.66
C VAL A 110 -2.72 12.15 0.65
N ALA A 111 -2.68 12.74 -0.55
CA ALA A 111 -2.92 14.17 -0.75
C ALA A 111 -4.39 14.50 -1.05
N SER A 112 -5.19 13.50 -1.44
CA SER A 112 -6.59 13.68 -1.82
C SER A 112 -7.38 12.41 -1.53
N VAL A 113 -8.67 12.57 -1.28
CA VAL A 113 -9.62 11.48 -1.02
C VAL A 113 -10.80 11.64 -1.97
N GLY A 114 -11.17 10.55 -2.64
CA GLY A 114 -12.37 10.47 -3.47
C GLY A 114 -13.40 9.56 -2.83
N PHE A 115 -14.59 10.09 -2.53
CA PHE A 115 -15.72 9.30 -2.06
C PHE A 115 -16.59 8.92 -3.25
N VAL A 116 -16.66 7.62 -3.53
CA VAL A 116 -17.59 7.05 -4.51
C VAL A 116 -18.88 6.66 -3.79
N TYR A 117 -20.00 7.16 -4.27
CA TYR A 117 -21.33 6.82 -3.76
C TYR A 117 -22.26 6.51 -4.94
N ASN A 118 -23.16 5.55 -4.76
CA ASN A 118 -24.11 5.17 -5.79
C ASN A 118 -25.54 5.29 -5.23
N PRO A 119 -26.20 6.45 -5.40
CA PRO A 119 -27.59 6.62 -4.98
C PRO A 119 -28.49 5.66 -5.75
N ASP A 120 -29.29 4.87 -5.02
CA ASP A 120 -30.28 3.95 -5.57
C ASP A 120 -29.75 2.91 -6.59
N GLY A 121 -28.43 2.72 -6.69
CA GLY A 121 -27.82 1.80 -7.65
C GLY A 121 -27.81 2.29 -9.10
N LYS A 122 -28.19 3.54 -9.38
CA LYS A 122 -28.45 4.05 -10.74
C LYS A 122 -27.27 4.78 -11.37
N GLU A 123 -26.44 5.43 -10.56
CA GLU A 123 -25.32 6.25 -11.02
C GLU A 123 -24.19 6.25 -10.01
N SER A 124 -22.94 6.15 -10.50
CA SER A 124 -21.76 6.30 -9.65
C SER A 124 -21.35 7.77 -9.60
N LEU A 125 -21.44 8.36 -8.42
CA LEU A 125 -21.05 9.74 -8.16
C LEU A 125 -19.73 9.76 -7.39
N LEU A 126 -18.87 10.72 -7.74
CA LEU A 126 -17.56 10.90 -7.13
C LEU A 126 -17.47 12.30 -6.52
N ARG A 127 -17.17 12.35 -5.22
CA ARG A 127 -16.81 13.59 -4.51
C ARG A 127 -15.33 13.57 -4.20
N ASN A 128 -14.57 14.49 -4.78
CA ASN A 128 -13.14 14.65 -4.51
C ASN A 128 -12.91 15.75 -3.48
N LEU A 129 -12.02 15.50 -2.54
CA LEU A 129 -11.56 16.46 -1.54
C LEU A 129 -10.03 16.41 -1.46
N THR A 130 -9.40 17.54 -1.21
CA THR A 130 -8.01 17.52 -0.72
C THR A 130 -7.99 16.94 0.70
N ILE A 131 -6.81 16.51 1.14
CA ILE A 131 -6.68 15.97 2.50
C ILE A 131 -6.95 17.05 3.57
N GLU A 132 -6.66 18.31 3.25
CA GLU A 132 -6.96 19.47 4.10
C GLU A 132 -8.47 19.70 4.24
N GLU A 133 -9.20 19.69 3.12
CA GLU A 133 -10.67 19.81 3.11
C GLU A 133 -11.31 18.67 3.91
N TYR A 134 -10.86 17.43 3.69
CA TYR A 134 -11.33 16.27 4.43
C TYR A 134 -11.10 16.40 5.94
N ARG A 135 -9.92 16.85 6.37
CA ARG A 135 -9.60 17.06 7.80
C ARG A 135 -10.46 18.16 8.41
N ALA A 136 -10.66 19.27 7.71
CA ALA A 136 -11.52 20.36 8.17
C ALA A 136 -12.97 19.92 8.35
N GLU A 137 -13.52 19.13 7.42
CA GLU A 137 -14.88 18.57 7.54
C GLU A 137 -15.01 17.58 8.70
N LYS A 138 -14.01 16.70 8.86
CA LYS A 138 -13.97 15.74 9.97
C LYS A 138 -13.95 16.45 11.33
N GLU A 139 -13.20 17.55 11.46
CA GLU A 139 -13.18 18.37 12.67
C GLU A 139 -14.51 19.10 12.91
N ALA A 140 -15.17 19.58 11.86
CA ALA A 140 -16.46 20.27 11.95
C ALA A 140 -17.59 19.33 12.41
N ILE A 141 -17.56 18.07 11.97
CA ILE A 141 -18.55 17.03 12.35
C ILE A 141 -18.31 16.52 13.78
N ALA A 142 -17.08 16.58 14.28
CA ALA A 142 -16.73 16.13 15.62
C ALA A 142 -17.08 17.14 16.75
N ARG A 143 -17.53 18.35 16.40
CA ARG A 143 -18.01 19.39 17.33
C ARG A 143 -19.51 19.32 17.50
#